data_AF-A0A2V5LGX5-F1
#
_entry.id   AF-A0A2V5LGX5-F1
#
_cell.length_a   1.000
_cell.length_b   1.000
_cell.length_c   1.000
_cell.angle_alpha   90.00
_cell.angle_beta   90.00
_cell.angle_gamma   90.00
#
_symmetry.space_group_name_H-M   'P 1'
#
loop_
_entity.id
_entity.type
_entity.pdbx_description
1 polymer ?
#
loop_
_entity_poly.entity_id
_entity_poly.type
_entity_poly.pdbx_seq_one_letter_code
_entity_poly.pdbx_strand_id
1 'polypeptide(L)'
;MKKLEAIIKPFKLEEVKEALAELGIEGMTVTEVKGFGRQKGHTEIYRGSEYTVDFLPKVKVEVVMADDMVEQAVNVVVAAAKTGKIGDGKVFVLPVEHAVRIRTEEIGEKAV
;
A
#
# COMPACT_ATOMS: atom_id res chain seq x y z
N MET A 1 7.99 10.03 13.27
CA MET A 1 7.24 8.90 12.68
C MET A 1 6.83 9.26 11.27
N LYS A 2 6.72 8.26 10.39
CA LYS A 2 6.18 8.42 9.03
C LYS A 2 5.09 7.41 8.75
N LYS A 3 4.21 7.77 7.81
CA LYS A 3 3.26 6.85 7.20
C LYS A 3 3.78 6.41 5.83
N LEU A 4 3.95 5.11 5.66
CA LEU A 4 4.11 4.47 4.36
C LEU A 4 2.71 4.20 3.78
N GLU A 5 2.46 4.70 2.58
CA GLU A 5 1.23 4.45 1.82
C GLU A 5 1.60 3.82 0.47
N ALA A 6 1.30 2.53 0.31
CA ALA A 6 1.60 1.77 -0.89
C ALA A 6 0.32 1.41 -1.65
N ILE A 7 0.21 1.86 -2.90
CA ILE A 7 -0.84 1.45 -3.83
C ILE A 7 -0.24 0.35 -4.71
N ILE A 8 -0.73 -0.88 -4.61
CA ILE A 8 -0.16 -2.08 -5.25
C ILE A 8 -1.22 -2.88 -6.02
N LYS A 9 -0.77 -3.87 -6.80
CA LYS A 9 -1.67 -4.86 -7.41
C LYS A 9 -2.27 -5.77 -6.32
N PRO A 10 -3.57 -6.10 -6.37
CA PRO A 10 -4.22 -6.86 -5.30
C PRO A 10 -3.55 -8.20 -4.95
N PHE A 11 -3.12 -8.97 -5.95
CA PHE A 11 -2.47 -10.27 -5.72
C PHE A 11 -1.09 -10.18 -5.06
N LYS A 12 -0.49 -8.98 -4.94
CA LYS A 12 0.78 -8.75 -4.24
C LYS A 12 0.61 -8.46 -2.75
N LEU A 13 -0.62 -8.36 -2.25
CA LEU A 13 -0.89 -8.01 -0.86
C LEU A 13 -0.23 -8.99 0.12
N GLU A 14 -0.34 -10.30 -0.13
CA GLU A 14 0.21 -11.31 0.79
C GLU A 14 1.72 -11.23 0.88
N GLU A 15 2.42 -11.16 -0.26
CA GLU A 15 3.88 -11.02 -0.30
C GLU A 15 4.36 -9.73 0.40
N VAL A 16 3.62 -8.62 0.23
CA VAL A 16 3.95 -7.35 0.92
C VAL A 16 3.72 -7.45 2.42
N LYS A 17 2.65 -8.13 2.85
CA LYS A 17 2.33 -8.35 4.26
C LYS A 17 3.42 -9.18 4.94
N GLU A 18 3.81 -10.30 4.33
CA GLU A 18 4.86 -11.18 4.85
C GLU A 18 6.20 -10.44 4.96
N ALA A 19 6.58 -9.70 3.93
CA ALA A 19 7.85 -9.01 3.90
C ALA A 19 7.94 -7.86 4.94
N LEU A 20 6.83 -7.17 5.21
CA LEU A 20 6.75 -6.20 6.30
C LEU A 20 6.82 -6.89 7.68
N ALA A 21 6.16 -8.04 7.85
CA ALA A 21 6.20 -8.80 9.09
C ALA A 21 7.61 -9.32 9.42
N GLU A 22 8.39 -9.74 8.41
CA GLU A 22 9.79 -10.14 8.58
C GLU A 22 10.70 -9.00 9.09
N LEU A 23 10.32 -7.75 8.83
CA LEU A 23 10.98 -6.56 9.39
C LEU A 23 10.49 -6.18 10.80
N GLY A 24 9.57 -6.96 11.39
CA GLY A 24 8.95 -6.66 12.69
C GLY A 24 7.81 -5.64 12.62
N ILE A 25 7.30 -5.32 11.42
CA ILE A 25 6.17 -4.42 11.23
C ILE A 25 4.88 -5.25 11.15
N GLU A 26 4.20 -5.40 12.28
CA GLU A 26 3.03 -6.28 12.41
C GLU A 26 1.69 -5.57 12.18
N GLY A 27 1.65 -4.24 12.33
CA GLY A 27 0.44 -3.44 12.20
C GLY A 27 0.30 -2.77 10.84
N MET A 28 -0.81 -3.02 10.12
CA MET A 28 -1.13 -2.31 8.87
C MET A 28 -2.64 -2.18 8.65
N THR A 29 -3.04 -1.15 7.90
CA THR A 29 -4.40 -0.97 7.41
C THR A 29 -4.43 -1.17 5.91
N VAL A 30 -5.47 -1.85 5.42
CA VAL A 30 -5.64 -2.15 4.00
C VAL A 30 -6.97 -1.61 3.51
N THR A 31 -6.98 -0.95 2.36
CA THR A 31 -8.20 -0.43 1.71
C THR A 31 -8.21 -0.82 0.24
N GLU A 32 -9.33 -1.34 -0.24
CA GLU A 32 -9.54 -1.55 -1.67
C GLU A 32 -9.80 -0.21 -2.36
N VAL A 33 -9.06 0.06 -3.44
CA VAL A 33 -9.15 1.31 -4.19
C VAL A 33 -9.18 1.05 -5.69
N LYS A 34 -9.54 2.09 -6.44
CA LYS A 34 -9.57 2.09 -7.90
C LYS A 34 -8.50 3.06 -8.41
N GLY A 35 -7.60 2.59 -9.28
CA GLY A 35 -6.51 3.39 -9.83
C GLY A 35 -6.68 3.66 -11.33
N PHE A 36 -6.31 4.86 -11.76
CA PHE A 36 -6.25 5.26 -13.17
C PHE A 36 -4.83 5.74 -13.51
N GLY A 37 -4.36 5.54 -14.75
CA GLY A 37 -3.07 6.05 -15.18
C GLY A 37 -2.58 5.44 -16.50
N ARG A 38 -1.25 5.21 -16.59
CA ARG A 38 -0.63 4.64 -17.81
C ARG A 38 -1.12 3.22 -18.13
N GLN A 39 -1.52 2.46 -17.10
CA GLN A 39 -2.23 1.22 -17.30
C GLN A 39 -3.66 1.59 -17.74
N LYS A 40 -3.88 1.67 -19.05
CA LYS A 40 -5.22 1.82 -19.60
C LYS A 40 -5.99 0.55 -19.25
N GLY A 41 -7.23 0.68 -18.81
CA GLY A 41 -8.09 -0.49 -18.76
C GLY A 41 -8.53 -0.90 -20.16
N HIS A 42 -9.28 -1.99 -20.22
CA HIS A 42 -9.72 -2.59 -21.48
C HIS A 42 -11.21 -2.34 -21.71
N THR A 43 -11.62 -2.36 -22.98
CA THR A 43 -13.04 -2.30 -23.35
C THR A 43 -13.63 -3.69 -23.16
N GLU A 44 -14.66 -3.81 -22.33
CA GLU A 44 -15.43 -5.04 -22.18
C GLU A 44 -16.79 -4.88 -22.86
N ILE A 45 -17.27 -5.95 -23.50
CA ILE A 45 -18.63 -6.00 -24.03
C ILE A 45 -19.53 -6.58 -22.95
N TYR A 46 -20.43 -5.76 -22.40
CA TYR A 46 -21.43 -6.21 -21.44
C TYR A 46 -22.84 -6.01 -22.02
N ARG A 47 -23.59 -7.11 -22.18
CA ARG A 47 -24.94 -7.11 -22.79
C ARG A 47 -25.01 -6.38 -24.14
N GLY A 48 -23.99 -6.54 -24.99
CA GLY A 48 -23.96 -5.96 -26.33
C GLY A 48 -23.62 -4.46 -26.39
N SER A 49 -23.32 -3.83 -25.25
CA SER A 49 -22.77 -2.47 -25.18
C SER A 49 -21.29 -2.52 -24.81
N GLU A 50 -20.47 -1.69 -25.46
CA GLU A 50 -19.07 -1.50 -25.10
C GLU A 50 -18.97 -0.63 -23.85
N TYR A 51 -18.28 -1.13 -22.83
CA TYR A 51 -17.93 -0.40 -21.62
C TYR A 51 -16.42 -0.26 -21.55
N THR A 52 -15.92 0.97 -21.49
CA THR A 52 -14.52 1.23 -21.16
C THR A 52 -14.34 1.13 -19.66
N VAL A 53 -13.52 0.18 -19.21
CA VAL A 53 -13.11 0.12 -17.81
C VAL A 53 -11.97 1.12 -17.61
N ASP A 54 -12.25 2.32 -17.14
CA ASP A 54 -11.17 3.30 -16.92
C ASP A 54 -10.33 2.96 -15.69
N PHE A 55 -10.98 2.54 -14.60
CA PHE A 55 -10.32 2.30 -13.33
C PHE A 55 -10.03 0.82 -13.09
N LEU A 56 -8.80 0.53 -12.66
CA LEU A 56 -8.37 -0.81 -12.33
C LEU A 56 -8.32 -1.02 -10.81
N PRO A 57 -8.77 -2.18 -10.29
CA PRO A 57 -8.65 -2.51 -8.88
C PRO A 57 -7.19 -2.48 -8.41
N LYS A 58 -6.98 -1.87 -7.25
CA LYS A 58 -5.71 -1.79 -6.53
C LYS A 58 -5.98 -1.98 -5.04
N VAL A 59 -4.92 -2.26 -4.30
CA VAL A 59 -4.95 -2.28 -2.84
C VAL A 59 -4.06 -1.15 -2.33
N LYS A 60 -4.56 -0.38 -1.37
CA LYS A 60 -3.80 0.62 -0.63
C LYS A 60 -3.43 0.04 0.74
N VAL A 61 -2.15 -0.10 0.99
CA VAL A 61 -1.57 -0.54 2.27
C VAL A 61 -1.02 0.68 2.99
N GLU A 62 -1.43 0.89 4.23
CA GLU A 62 -1.02 2.00 5.08
C GLU A 62 -0.39 1.49 6.36
N VAL A 63 0.81 1.98 6.67
CA VAL A 63 1.58 1.61 7.85
C VAL A 63 2.20 2.87 8.45
N VAL A 64 2.13 3.04 9.76
CA VAL A 64 2.89 4.07 10.48
C VAL A 64 4.04 3.41 11.22
N MET A 65 5.22 3.98 11.15
CA MET A 65 6.45 3.43 11.74
C MET A 65 7.40 4.54 12.24
N ALA A 66 8.40 4.14 13.01
CA ALA A 66 9.52 5.00 13.40
C ALA A 66 10.33 5.46 12.17
N ASP A 67 11.00 6.62 12.27
CA ASP A 67 11.64 7.27 11.12
C ASP A 67 12.82 6.48 10.56
N ASP A 68 13.52 5.73 11.41
CA ASP A 68 14.66 4.89 11.09
C ASP A 68 14.28 3.63 10.29
N MET A 69 13.04 3.15 10.40
CA MET A 69 12.52 1.98 9.68
C MET A 69 12.06 2.28 8.25
N VAL A 70 11.89 3.57 7.91
CA VAL A 70 11.22 3.99 6.66
C VAL A 70 11.93 3.48 5.41
N GLU A 71 13.25 3.63 5.35
CA GLU A 71 14.01 3.24 4.15
C GLU A 71 13.97 1.72 3.93
N GLN A 72 14.12 0.95 5.01
CA GLN A 72 14.04 -0.51 4.96
C GLN A 72 12.65 -0.98 4.53
N ALA A 73 11.59 -0.42 5.12
CA ALA A 73 10.21 -0.75 4.78
C ALA A 73 9.88 -0.41 3.31
N VAL A 74 10.30 0.76 2.81
CA VAL A 74 10.11 1.13 1.40
C VAL A 74 10.80 0.14 0.47
N ASN A 75 12.05 -0.22 0.75
CA ASN A 75 12.81 -1.15 -0.08
C ASN A 75 12.16 -2.53 -0.15
N VAL A 76 11.72 -3.05 0.99
CA VAL A 76 11.07 -4.37 1.07
C VAL A 76 9.70 -4.37 0.38
N VAL A 77 8.87 -3.35 0.60
CA VAL A 77 7.57 -3.20 -0.10
C VAL A 77 7.77 -3.12 -1.61
N VAL A 78 8.75 -2.34 -2.08
CA VAL A 78 9.06 -2.22 -3.51
C VAL A 78 9.51 -3.56 -4.07
N ALA A 79 10.38 -4.30 -3.37
CA ALA A 79 10.85 -5.61 -3.82
C ALA A 79 9.70 -6.62 -3.93
N ALA A 80 8.85 -6.72 -2.90
CA ALA A 80 7.71 -7.65 -2.87
C ALA A 80 6.62 -7.31 -3.91
N ALA A 81 6.29 -6.02 -4.06
CA ALA A 81 5.22 -5.59 -4.96
C ALA A 81 5.61 -5.57 -6.45
N LYS A 82 6.91 -5.57 -6.77
CA LYS A 82 7.41 -5.42 -8.15
C LYS A 82 7.15 -6.68 -8.99
N THR A 83 6.53 -6.47 -10.14
CA THR A 83 6.42 -7.48 -11.22
C THR A 83 7.21 -7.09 -12.47
N GLY A 84 7.69 -5.83 -12.54
CA GLY A 84 8.37 -5.28 -13.70
C GLY A 84 7.42 -4.88 -14.83
N LYS A 85 6.10 -5.03 -14.64
CA LYS A 85 5.07 -4.68 -15.62
C LYS A 85 4.41 -3.35 -15.26
N ILE A 86 3.85 -2.68 -16.27
CA ILE A 86 3.06 -1.45 -16.07
C ILE A 86 1.96 -1.70 -15.03
N GLY A 87 1.77 -0.72 -14.14
CA GLY A 87 0.71 -0.75 -13.13
C GLY A 87 1.07 -1.43 -11.80
N ASP A 88 2.35 -1.69 -11.53
CA ASP A 88 2.83 -2.18 -10.22
C ASP A 88 2.42 -1.25 -9.07
N GLY A 89 2.37 0.06 -9.34
CA GLY A 89 1.80 1.03 -8.41
C GLY A 89 2.79 2.08 -7.95
N LYS A 90 2.60 2.59 -6.73
CA LYS A 90 3.43 3.67 -6.12
C LYS A 90 3.51 3.49 -4.61
N VAL A 91 4.61 3.95 -4.02
CA VAL A 91 4.79 4.08 -2.58
C VAL A 91 4.99 5.57 -2.27
N PHE A 92 4.30 6.05 -1.24
CA PHE A 92 4.43 7.40 -0.73
C PHE A 92 4.84 7.34 0.74
N VAL A 93 5.61 8.35 1.17
CA VAL A 93 5.97 8.54 2.56
C VAL A 93 5.43 9.90 3.00
N LEU A 94 4.60 9.90 4.04
CA LEU A 94 3.99 11.10 4.59
C LEU A 94 4.47 11.33 6.03
N PRO A 95 4.63 12.60 6.48
CA PRO A 95 4.94 12.88 7.87
C PRO A 95 3.78 12.51 8.79
N VAL A 96 4.10 11.97 9.96
CA VAL A 96 3.14 11.75 11.06
C VAL A 96 3.68 12.45 12.30
N GLU A 97 3.04 13.56 12.65
CA GLU A 97 3.42 14.40 13.78
C GLU A 97 3.03 13.78 15.12
N HIS A 98 1.96 12.98 15.15
CA HIS A 98 1.43 12.41 16.39
C HIS A 98 0.73 11.07 16.15
N ALA A 99 0.90 10.15 17.09
CA ALA A 99 0.24 8.85 17.11
C ALA A 99 -0.09 8.48 18.55
N VAL A 100 -1.25 7.86 18.76
CA VAL A 100 -1.73 7.40 20.07
C VAL A 100 -2.27 5.98 19.93
N ARG A 101 -1.78 5.05 20.76
CA ARG A 101 -2.33 3.69 20.84
C ARG A 101 -3.56 3.71 21.75
N ILE A 102 -4.75 3.60 21.18
CA ILE A 102 -6.04 3.73 21.91
C ILE A 102 -6.10 2.85 23.17
N ARG A 103 -5.60 1.62 23.11
CA ARG A 103 -5.68 0.66 24.22
C ARG A 103 -4.82 1.03 25.43
N THR A 104 -3.65 1.65 25.22
CA THR A 104 -2.62 1.89 26.26
C THR A 104 -2.31 3.36 26.47
N GLU A 105 -2.87 4.24 25.64
CA GLU A 105 -2.58 5.68 25.61
C GLU A 105 -1.09 6.00 25.37
N GLU A 106 -0.31 5.03 24.88
CA GLU A 106 1.08 5.27 24.48
C GLU A 106 1.11 6.25 23.30
N ILE A 107 2.11 7.12 23.31
CA ILE A 107 2.25 8.23 22.36
C ILE A 107 3.56 8.08 21.59
N GLY A 108 3.55 8.57 20.34
CA GLY A 108 4.76 8.67 19.54
C GLY A 108 5.22 7.30 19.07
N GLU A 109 6.53 7.05 19.09
CA GLU A 109 7.12 5.79 18.61
C GLU A 109 6.64 4.56 19.39
N LYS A 110 6.27 4.71 20.67
CA LYS A 110 5.70 3.61 21.47
C LYS A 110 4.29 3.20 21.00
N ALA A 111 3.61 4.09 20.29
CA ALA A 111 2.25 3.87 19.81
C ALA A 111 2.19 3.04 18.51
N VAL A 112 3.31 2.98 17.77
CA VAL A 112 3.39 2.34 16.46
C VAL A 112 4.11 0.99 16.52
#